data_AF-A0AAW1SRU3-F1
#
_entry.id   AF-A0AAW1SRU3-F1
#
_cell.length_a   1.000
_cell.length_b   1.000
_cell.length_c   1.000
_cell.angle_alpha   90.00
_cell.angle_beta   90.00
_cell.angle_gamma   90.00
#
_symmetry.space_group_name_H-M   'P 1'
#
loop_
_entity.id
_entity.type
_entity.pdbx_description
1 polymer ?
#
loop_
_entity_poly.entity_id
_entity_poly.type
_entity_poly.pdbx_seq_one_letter_code
_entity_poly.pdbx_strand_id
1 'polypeptide(L)'
;MSFALAGQSLLTQPRLCQRSRPARLAVRAQVQKPATPSSQPQQKDLLADASTTLFAASLALAPFLADVDPAFAVKGEGGPLLEGRTVSLIHPATMVFLFTASLYAAYLGFQWRRTRTAPEQIKELKAQLPKPDADGKRPSSALDGQIAELEAQRKELTKGDFRNKHTNLGHFLLGLGVLMSVVGPLNTYFRAGKLFPGPHLYAGAAITVTWALAAALVPAMTRGNDAARTAHITLNVVNIGLFAWQIPTGFAILQKVFQFTTWP
;
A
#
# COMPACT_ATOMS: atom_id res chain seq x y z
N MET A 1 61.29 88.59 47.80
CA MET A 1 62.75 88.43 47.62
C MET A 1 63.13 87.04 48.12
N SER A 2 63.77 86.23 47.25
CA SER A 2 64.80 85.19 47.50
C SER A 2 65.19 84.87 48.96
N PHE A 3 65.54 83.66 49.42
CA PHE A 3 66.03 82.37 48.87
C PHE A 3 65.63 81.25 49.88
N ALA A 4 65.11 80.09 49.46
CA ALA A 4 65.75 78.77 49.23
C ALA A 4 66.28 77.99 50.46
N LEU A 5 65.74 76.77 50.68
CA LEU A 5 66.51 75.55 50.98
C LEU A 5 65.66 74.28 50.76
N ALA A 6 66.35 73.16 50.49
CA ALA A 6 65.86 71.90 49.94
C ALA A 6 65.09 70.99 50.93
N GLY A 7 64.31 70.03 50.39
CA GLY A 7 63.75 68.92 51.17
C GLY A 7 62.95 67.93 50.30
N GLN A 8 63.29 66.65 50.40
CA GLN A 8 62.77 65.52 49.61
C GLN A 8 61.31 65.14 49.94
N SER A 9 60.69 64.44 48.98
CA SER A 9 59.89 63.22 49.17
C SER A 9 58.40 63.27 48.80
N LEU A 10 58.00 62.16 48.17
CA LEU A 10 56.69 61.52 48.09
C LEU A 10 55.61 61.99 47.09
N LEU A 11 55.26 61.01 46.25
CA LEU A 11 53.95 60.68 45.67
C LEU A 11 53.46 61.52 44.50
N THR A 12 53.45 60.93 43.30
CA THR A 12 52.20 60.56 42.61
C THR A 12 52.46 59.56 41.46
N GLN A 13 51.59 58.56 41.31
CA GLN A 13 51.69 57.44 40.35
C GLN A 13 51.52 57.87 38.88
N PRO A 14 52.03 57.06 37.92
CA PRO A 14 51.43 56.95 36.60
C PRO A 14 50.70 55.60 36.40
N ARG A 15 49.41 55.74 36.06
CA ARG A 15 48.62 54.99 35.08
C ARG A 15 49.19 53.65 34.58
N LEU A 16 48.45 52.56 34.82
CA LEU A 16 48.22 51.57 33.78
C LEU A 16 46.72 51.29 33.64
N CYS A 17 46.29 51.39 32.39
CA CYS A 17 44.94 51.24 31.88
C CYS A 17 44.44 49.81 32.14
N GLN A 18 43.66 49.61 33.20
CA GLN A 18 42.97 48.35 33.45
C GLN A 18 41.73 48.30 32.55
N ARG A 19 41.87 47.58 31.43
CA ARG A 19 40.83 47.32 30.45
C ARG A 19 39.67 46.58 31.12
N SER A 20 38.61 47.30 31.42
CA SER A 20 37.33 46.76 31.87
C SER A 20 36.75 45.83 30.80
N ARG A 21 36.46 44.59 31.20
CA ARG A 21 35.76 43.60 30.37
C ARG A 21 34.30 44.04 30.21
N PRO A 22 33.79 44.28 29.00
CA PRO A 22 32.35 44.23 28.80
C PRO A 22 31.91 42.76 28.83
N ALA A 23 30.89 42.48 29.65
CA ALA A 23 30.21 41.20 29.72
C ALA A 23 29.80 40.76 28.30
N ARG A 24 30.37 39.67 27.82
CA ARG A 24 29.99 39.08 26.55
C ARG A 24 28.69 38.31 26.79
N LEU A 25 27.57 38.91 26.37
CA LEU A 25 26.27 38.27 26.27
C LEU A 25 26.45 36.97 25.47
N ALA A 26 26.19 35.82 26.11
CA ALA A 26 26.25 34.53 25.45
C ALA A 26 25.06 34.39 24.50
N VAL A 27 25.18 34.93 23.28
CA VAL A 27 24.33 34.49 22.17
C VAL A 27 24.82 33.10 21.79
N ARG A 28 24.07 32.09 22.21
CA ARG A 28 24.20 30.71 21.76
C ARG A 28 23.85 30.65 20.28
N ALA A 29 24.80 30.97 19.41
CA ALA A 29 24.71 30.62 18.00
C ALA A 29 24.75 29.09 17.92
N GLN A 30 23.61 28.45 17.66
CA GLN A 30 23.62 27.06 17.22
C GLN A 30 24.35 27.01 15.89
N VAL A 31 25.60 26.55 15.92
CA VAL A 31 26.29 26.06 14.72
C VAL A 31 25.52 24.82 14.27
N GLN A 32 24.75 24.98 13.20
CA GLN A 32 24.05 23.87 12.57
C GLN A 32 25.10 22.97 11.92
N LYS A 33 25.26 21.78 12.50
CA LYS A 33 26.13 20.70 12.00
C LYS A 33 25.67 20.36 10.56
N PRO A 34 26.57 20.18 9.58
CA PRO A 34 26.17 19.85 8.22
C PRO A 34 25.35 18.56 8.20
N ALA A 35 24.25 18.57 7.46
CA ALA A 35 23.32 17.46 7.36
C ALA A 35 24.03 16.24 6.75
N THR A 36 24.13 15.17 7.55
CA THR A 36 24.51 13.83 7.10
C THR A 36 23.47 13.34 6.09
N PRO A 37 23.86 12.72 4.96
CA PRO A 37 22.90 12.16 4.02
C PRO A 37 22.09 11.07 4.72
N SER A 38 20.76 11.09 4.56
CA SER A 38 19.82 10.11 5.13
C SER A 38 20.03 8.73 4.50
N SER A 39 21.05 8.01 4.98
CA SER A 39 21.24 6.60 4.68
C SER A 39 20.10 5.82 5.29
N GLN A 40 19.30 5.13 4.47
CA GLN A 40 18.29 4.13 4.86
C GLN A 40 18.83 3.14 5.93
N PRO A 41 18.47 3.26 7.22
CA PRO A 41 18.78 2.22 8.20
C PRO A 41 17.55 1.34 8.44
N GLN A 42 16.35 1.92 8.42
CA GLN A 42 15.13 1.24 8.84
C GLN A 42 14.61 0.20 7.84
N GLN A 43 14.84 0.35 6.54
CA GLN A 43 14.26 -0.58 5.56
C GLN A 43 15.04 -1.89 5.42
N LYS A 44 16.36 -1.86 5.61
CA LYS A 44 17.21 -3.06 5.50
C LYS A 44 17.06 -3.96 6.71
N ASP A 45 17.00 -3.36 7.90
CA ASP A 45 16.85 -4.10 9.15
C ASP A 45 15.46 -4.72 9.26
N LEU A 46 14.40 -4.01 8.84
CA LEU A 46 13.03 -4.56 8.85
C LEU A 46 12.83 -5.70 7.85
N LEU A 47 13.47 -5.63 6.67
CA LEU A 47 13.40 -6.70 5.67
C LEU A 47 14.23 -7.91 6.09
N ALA A 48 15.40 -7.70 6.68
CA ALA A 48 16.24 -8.78 7.22
C ALA A 48 15.53 -9.50 8.39
N ASP A 49 14.95 -8.73 9.30
CA ASP A 49 14.23 -9.28 10.46
C ASP A 49 12.97 -10.01 10.03
N ALA A 50 12.16 -9.43 9.12
CA ALA A 50 10.98 -10.09 8.54
C ALA A 50 11.34 -11.36 7.75
N SER A 51 12.44 -11.36 6.99
CA SER A 51 12.89 -12.55 6.25
C SER A 51 13.39 -13.66 7.19
N THR A 52 14.03 -13.30 8.30
CA THR A 52 14.49 -14.26 9.32
C THR A 52 13.31 -14.84 10.11
N THR A 53 12.33 -14.01 10.48
CA THR A 53 11.10 -14.48 11.14
C THR A 53 10.23 -15.34 10.23
N LEU A 54 10.10 -15.00 8.95
CA LEU A 54 9.35 -15.82 7.99
C LEU A 54 10.04 -17.17 7.72
N PHE A 55 11.37 -17.21 7.63
CA PHE A 55 12.11 -18.46 7.47
C PHE A 55 12.01 -19.34 8.71
N ALA A 56 12.15 -18.77 9.91
CA ALA A 56 11.97 -19.48 11.17
C ALA A 56 10.53 -20.00 11.35
N ALA A 57 9.52 -19.20 11.01
CA ALA A 57 8.12 -19.63 11.00
C ALA A 57 7.88 -20.78 10.00
N SER A 58 8.51 -20.72 8.82
CA SER A 58 8.41 -21.78 7.80
C SER A 58 9.03 -23.09 8.27
N LEU A 59 10.19 -23.05 8.96
CA LEU A 59 10.79 -24.23 9.58
C LEU A 59 9.97 -24.77 10.76
N ALA A 60 9.32 -23.90 11.54
CA ALA A 60 8.47 -24.30 12.65
C ALA A 60 7.17 -24.99 12.20
N LEU A 61 6.66 -24.65 11.01
CA LEU A 61 5.52 -25.32 10.36
C LEU A 61 5.90 -26.66 9.70
N ALA A 62 7.19 -26.90 9.40
CA ALA A 62 7.65 -28.11 8.73
C ALA A 62 7.25 -29.44 9.41
N PRO A 63 7.38 -29.62 10.75
CA PRO A 63 6.91 -30.84 11.40
C PRO A 63 5.38 -30.99 11.38
N PHE A 64 4.63 -29.88 11.42
CA PHE A 64 3.16 -29.91 11.28
C PHE A 64 2.69 -30.29 9.86
N LEU A 65 3.52 -30.03 8.84
CA LEU A 65 3.27 -30.44 7.45
C LEU A 65 3.80 -31.86 7.14
N ALA A 66 4.76 -32.35 7.93
CA ALA A 66 5.33 -33.68 7.77
C ALA A 66 4.44 -34.78 8.37
N ASP A 67 3.73 -34.48 9.46
CA ASP A 67 2.84 -35.41 10.18
C ASP A 67 1.35 -35.06 10.00
N VAL A 68 0.93 -34.65 8.79
CA VAL A 68 -0.51 -34.51 8.49
C VAL A 68 -1.12 -35.90 8.42
N ASP A 69 -1.63 -36.38 9.55
CA ASP A 69 -2.27 -37.69 9.67
C ASP A 69 -3.47 -37.75 8.72
N PRO A 70 -3.58 -38.77 7.83
CA PRO A 70 -4.77 -38.96 7.01
C PRO A 70 -6.04 -39.18 7.84
N ALA A 71 -5.94 -39.38 9.16
CA ALA A 71 -7.07 -39.39 10.09
C ALA A 71 -7.95 -38.13 10.04
N PHE A 72 -7.41 -36.96 9.66
CA PHE A 72 -8.25 -35.76 9.42
C PHE A 72 -9.18 -35.88 8.19
N ALA A 73 -8.97 -36.89 7.33
CA ALA A 73 -9.80 -37.19 6.16
C ALA A 73 -10.92 -38.20 6.45
N VAL A 74 -11.04 -38.68 7.69
CA VAL A 74 -12.08 -39.64 8.09
C VAL A 74 -13.32 -38.88 8.56
N LYS A 75 -14.42 -39.16 7.86
CA LYS A 75 -15.79 -38.73 8.13
C LYS A 75 -16.08 -38.74 9.65
N GLY A 76 -16.16 -37.57 10.28
CA GLY A 76 -16.58 -37.40 11.68
C GLY A 76 -15.49 -37.20 12.74
N GLU A 77 -14.18 -37.19 12.40
CA GLU A 77 -13.11 -36.90 13.39
C GLU A 77 -12.43 -35.52 13.23
N GLY A 78 -12.70 -34.82 12.13
CA GLY A 78 -12.46 -33.39 12.05
C GLY A 78 -13.48 -32.68 12.93
N GLY A 79 -13.14 -32.43 14.19
CA GLY A 79 -14.06 -32.06 15.28
C GLY A 79 -15.14 -31.00 14.97
N PRO A 80 -16.08 -30.78 15.91
CA PRO A 80 -17.36 -30.07 15.72
C PRO A 80 -17.29 -28.61 15.21
N LEU A 81 -16.11 -28.07 14.94
CA LEU A 81 -15.86 -26.72 14.46
C LEU A 81 -15.81 -26.59 12.93
N LEU A 82 -15.57 -27.67 12.17
CA LEU A 82 -15.48 -27.63 10.70
C LEU A 82 -16.64 -28.35 9.98
N GLU A 83 -17.45 -29.12 10.71
CA GLU A 83 -18.68 -29.71 10.20
C GLU A 83 -19.87 -28.78 10.46
N GLY A 84 -20.57 -28.37 9.39
CA GLY A 84 -21.82 -27.63 9.52
C GLY A 84 -22.16 -26.76 8.31
N ARG A 85 -23.45 -26.52 8.13
CA ARG A 85 -23.96 -25.59 7.11
C ARG A 85 -23.40 -24.18 7.28
N THR A 86 -23.25 -23.69 8.51
CA THR A 86 -22.68 -22.35 8.80
C THR A 86 -21.28 -22.18 8.22
N VAL A 87 -20.36 -23.10 8.50
CA VAL A 87 -18.98 -23.07 8.00
C VAL A 87 -18.94 -23.18 6.47
N SER A 88 -19.82 -24.01 5.91
CA SER A 88 -19.95 -24.18 4.46
C SER A 88 -20.43 -22.92 3.72
N LEU A 89 -21.14 -22.02 4.41
CA LEU A 89 -21.64 -20.76 3.86
C LEU A 89 -20.64 -19.61 3.96
N ILE A 90 -19.57 -19.76 4.76
CA ILE A 90 -18.50 -18.76 4.86
C ILE A 90 -17.86 -18.54 3.50
N HIS A 91 -17.47 -19.60 2.78
CA HIS A 91 -16.84 -19.47 1.46
C HIS A 91 -17.72 -18.71 0.44
N PRO A 92 -19.00 -19.09 0.20
CA PRO A 92 -19.89 -18.32 -0.65
C PRO A 92 -20.05 -16.85 -0.23
N ALA A 93 -20.19 -16.57 1.07
CA ALA A 93 -20.31 -15.20 1.57
C ALA A 93 -19.03 -14.39 1.32
N THR A 94 -17.87 -14.98 1.60
CA THR A 94 -16.58 -14.35 1.34
C THR A 94 -16.33 -14.16 -0.15
N MET A 95 -16.80 -15.05 -1.02
CA MET A 95 -16.69 -14.89 -2.47
C MET A 95 -17.46 -13.66 -2.98
N VAL A 96 -18.68 -13.41 -2.49
CA VAL A 96 -19.43 -12.19 -2.81
C VAL A 96 -18.70 -10.94 -2.33
N PHE A 97 -18.18 -11.00 -1.10
CA PHE A 97 -17.41 -9.90 -0.53
C PHE A 97 -16.12 -9.61 -1.30
N LEU A 98 -15.31 -10.63 -1.62
CA LEU A 98 -14.07 -10.48 -2.39
C LEU A 98 -14.35 -9.96 -3.82
N PHE A 99 -15.45 -10.40 -4.44
CA PHE A 99 -15.83 -9.91 -5.77
C PHE A 99 -16.19 -8.42 -5.74
N THR A 100 -17.06 -8.00 -4.81
CA THR A 100 -17.44 -6.58 -4.67
C THR A 100 -16.25 -5.71 -4.27
N ALA A 101 -15.40 -6.18 -3.36
CA ALA A 101 -14.14 -5.53 -3.00
C ALA A 101 -13.18 -5.42 -4.20
N SER A 102 -13.13 -6.41 -5.09
CA SER A 102 -12.32 -6.36 -6.32
C SER A 102 -12.81 -5.29 -7.29
N LEU A 103 -14.13 -5.15 -7.47
CA LEU A 103 -14.73 -4.06 -8.25
C LEU A 103 -14.41 -2.69 -7.65
N TYR A 104 -14.48 -2.57 -6.32
CA TYR A 104 -14.11 -1.33 -5.64
C TYR A 104 -12.60 -1.03 -5.76
N ALA A 105 -11.74 -2.05 -5.68
CA ALA A 105 -10.31 -1.90 -5.93
C ALA A 105 -10.01 -1.42 -7.36
N ALA A 106 -10.74 -1.93 -8.36
CA ALA A 106 -10.65 -1.46 -9.74
C ALA A 106 -11.02 0.03 -9.85
N TYR A 107 -12.10 0.46 -9.18
CA TYR A 107 -12.48 1.86 -9.09
C TYR A 107 -11.38 2.73 -8.46
N LEU A 108 -10.81 2.31 -7.32
CA LEU A 108 -9.72 3.05 -6.66
C LEU A 108 -8.47 3.14 -7.56
N GLY A 109 -8.12 2.05 -8.25
CA GLY A 109 -7.01 2.02 -9.20
C GLY A 109 -7.22 2.95 -10.40
N PHE A 110 -8.46 3.03 -10.90
CA PHE A 110 -8.85 3.97 -11.95
C PHE A 110 -8.73 5.42 -11.50
N GLN A 111 -9.21 5.77 -10.29
CA GLN A 111 -9.04 7.12 -9.76
C GLN A 111 -7.57 7.49 -9.57
N TRP A 112 -6.74 6.56 -9.09
CA TRP A 112 -5.30 6.78 -8.99
C TRP A 112 -4.63 7.01 -10.36
N ARG A 113 -5.10 6.31 -11.41
CA ARG A 113 -4.64 6.57 -12.79
C ARG A 113 -4.98 7.98 -13.22
N ARG A 114 -6.22 8.45 -12.98
CA ARG A 114 -6.65 9.81 -13.32
C ARG A 114 -5.80 10.88 -12.64
N THR A 115 -5.47 10.71 -11.35
CA THR A 115 -4.58 11.65 -10.64
C THR A 115 -3.22 11.80 -11.33
N ARG A 116 -2.68 10.71 -11.90
CA ARG A 116 -1.37 10.71 -12.58
C ARG A 116 -1.43 11.21 -14.02
N THR A 117 -2.54 11.01 -14.72
CA THR A 117 -2.66 11.40 -16.14
C THR A 117 -3.22 12.81 -16.32
N ALA A 118 -3.96 13.34 -15.33
CA ALA A 118 -4.54 14.69 -15.42
C ALA A 118 -3.52 15.80 -15.71
N PRO A 119 -2.30 15.84 -15.12
CA PRO A 119 -1.31 16.87 -15.44
C PRO A 119 -0.90 16.89 -16.91
N GLU A 120 -0.66 15.72 -17.51
CA GLU A 120 -0.29 15.63 -18.92
C GLU A 120 -1.45 15.98 -19.84
N GLN A 121 -2.68 15.55 -19.51
CA GLN A 121 -3.89 15.95 -20.24
C GLN A 121 -4.09 17.47 -20.23
N ILE A 122 -3.88 18.12 -19.07
CA ILE A 122 -3.95 19.58 -18.95
C ILE A 122 -2.88 20.25 -19.82
N LYS A 123 -1.65 19.72 -19.81
CA LYS A 123 -0.54 20.26 -20.62
C LYS A 123 -0.81 20.12 -22.11
N GLU A 124 -1.33 18.99 -22.55
CA GLU A 124 -1.70 18.71 -23.94
C GLU A 124 -2.84 19.63 -24.40
N LEU A 125 -3.90 19.79 -23.60
CA LEU A 125 -4.99 20.72 -23.92
C LEU A 125 -4.50 22.18 -23.96
N LYS A 126 -3.62 22.58 -23.03
CA LYS A 126 -3.01 23.91 -23.05
C LYS A 126 -2.16 24.16 -24.31
N ALA A 127 -1.54 23.13 -24.86
CA ALA A 127 -0.75 23.24 -26.10
C ALA A 127 -1.64 23.41 -27.35
N GLN A 128 -2.90 22.97 -27.30
CA GLN A 128 -3.89 23.15 -28.37
C GLN A 128 -4.56 24.54 -28.36
N LEU A 129 -4.32 25.33 -27.32
CA LEU A 129 -4.86 26.68 -27.23
C LEU A 129 -4.26 27.58 -28.32
N PRO A 130 -5.06 28.51 -28.90
CA PRO A 130 -4.53 29.53 -29.79
C PRO A 130 -3.40 30.32 -29.11
N LYS A 131 -2.37 30.69 -29.88
CA LYS A 131 -1.29 31.55 -29.37
C LYS A 131 -1.91 32.87 -28.86
N PRO A 132 -1.49 33.39 -27.69
CA PRO A 132 -1.95 34.68 -27.22
C PRO A 132 -1.59 35.79 -28.22
N ASP A 133 -2.47 36.76 -28.40
CA ASP A 133 -2.19 37.96 -29.19
C ASP A 133 -1.08 38.78 -28.52
N ALA A 134 -0.57 39.83 -29.20
CA ALA A 134 0.49 40.70 -28.68
C ALA A 134 0.18 41.32 -27.30
N ASP A 135 -1.10 41.43 -26.95
CA ASP A 135 -1.60 41.92 -25.65
C ASP A 135 -1.83 40.80 -24.61
N GLY A 136 -1.43 39.56 -24.90
CA GLY A 136 -1.62 38.39 -24.01
C GLY A 136 -3.07 37.92 -23.87
N LYS A 137 -4.00 38.49 -24.66
CA LYS A 137 -5.41 38.08 -24.70
C LYS A 137 -5.60 36.94 -25.71
N ARG A 138 -6.56 36.06 -25.40
CA ARG A 138 -7.02 35.01 -26.30
C ARG A 138 -8.53 34.87 -26.19
N PRO A 139 -9.23 34.51 -27.27
CA PRO A 139 -10.65 34.22 -27.20
C PRO A 139 -10.91 33.00 -26.29
N SER A 140 -11.93 33.11 -25.44
CA SER A 140 -12.40 31.99 -24.61
C SER A 140 -12.87 30.85 -25.52
N SER A 141 -12.31 29.67 -25.34
CA SER A 141 -12.58 28.47 -26.13
C SER A 141 -13.25 27.39 -25.29
N ALA A 142 -13.92 26.44 -25.93
CA ALA A 142 -14.47 25.26 -25.23
C ALA A 142 -13.40 24.46 -24.45
N LEU A 143 -12.13 24.55 -24.85
CA LEU A 143 -11.00 23.91 -24.17
C LEU A 143 -10.70 24.55 -22.81
N ASP A 144 -11.09 25.80 -22.59
CA ASP A 144 -10.86 26.50 -21.32
C ASP A 144 -11.73 25.98 -20.20
N GLY A 145 -12.99 25.65 -20.54
CA GLY A 145 -13.89 24.92 -19.65
C GLY A 145 -13.31 23.55 -19.27
N GLN A 146 -12.80 22.79 -20.25
CA GLN A 146 -12.22 21.47 -20.02
C GLN A 146 -10.95 21.51 -19.18
N ILE A 147 -10.07 22.49 -19.42
CA ILE A 147 -8.86 22.70 -18.61
C ILE A 147 -9.25 23.06 -17.17
N ALA A 148 -10.18 23.99 -16.98
CA ALA A 148 -10.65 24.38 -15.66
C ALA A 148 -11.29 23.19 -14.91
N GLU A 149 -12.08 22.38 -15.61
CA GLU A 149 -12.67 21.18 -15.06
C GLU A 149 -11.60 20.15 -14.66
N LEU A 150 -10.64 19.83 -15.53
CA LEU A 150 -9.56 18.90 -15.21
C LEU A 150 -8.67 19.40 -14.07
N GLU A 151 -8.44 20.71 -13.98
CA GLU A 151 -7.72 21.32 -12.85
C GLU A 151 -8.51 21.18 -11.54
N ALA A 152 -9.83 21.39 -11.56
CA ALA A 152 -10.71 21.16 -10.40
C ALA A 152 -10.75 19.69 -10.01
N GLN A 153 -10.92 18.79 -10.98
CA GLN A 153 -10.91 17.34 -10.78
C GLN A 153 -9.56 16.89 -10.21
N ARG A 154 -8.42 17.39 -10.72
CA ARG A 154 -7.10 17.05 -10.18
C ARG A 154 -6.96 17.44 -8.71
N LYS A 155 -7.43 18.63 -8.34
CA LYS A 155 -7.41 19.08 -6.93
C LYS A 155 -8.20 18.11 -6.05
N GLU A 156 -9.37 17.68 -6.51
CA GLU A 156 -10.20 16.73 -5.77
C GLU A 156 -9.59 15.32 -5.72
N LEU A 157 -9.08 14.83 -6.85
CA LEU A 157 -8.44 13.53 -6.95
C LEU A 157 -7.17 13.40 -6.09
N THR A 158 -6.48 14.53 -5.84
CA THR A 158 -5.30 14.57 -4.99
C THR A 158 -5.65 14.43 -3.50
N LYS A 159 -6.83 14.91 -3.07
CA LYS A 159 -7.30 14.76 -1.68
C LYS A 159 -7.76 13.34 -1.37
N GLY A 160 -8.22 12.60 -2.38
CA GLY A 160 -8.86 11.30 -2.18
C GLY A 160 -7.95 10.15 -1.73
N ASP A 161 -6.62 10.33 -1.75
CA ASP A 161 -5.61 9.33 -1.38
C ASP A 161 -5.84 7.93 -1.99
N PHE A 162 -6.20 7.92 -3.28
CA PHE A 162 -6.59 6.69 -3.98
C PHE A 162 -5.46 5.66 -4.10
N ARG A 163 -4.20 6.11 -4.06
CA ARG A 163 -3.04 5.22 -4.07
C ARG A 163 -3.01 4.32 -2.84
N ASN A 164 -3.06 4.91 -1.64
CA ASN A 164 -2.98 4.15 -0.40
C ASN A 164 -4.24 3.31 -0.22
N LYS A 165 -5.41 3.84 -0.54
CA LYS A 165 -6.67 3.08 -0.50
C LYS A 165 -6.62 1.84 -1.40
N HIS A 166 -6.18 1.99 -2.65
CA HIS A 166 -6.03 0.86 -3.57
C HIS A 166 -5.00 -0.15 -3.06
N THR A 167 -3.88 0.33 -2.52
CA THR A 167 -2.79 -0.52 -2.00
C THR A 167 -3.25 -1.32 -0.78
N ASN A 168 -3.89 -0.69 0.20
CA ASN A 168 -4.37 -1.33 1.41
C ASN A 168 -5.47 -2.35 1.10
N LEU A 169 -6.43 -1.99 0.24
CA LEU A 169 -7.46 -2.93 -0.20
C LEU A 169 -6.86 -4.09 -1.00
N GLY A 170 -5.84 -3.82 -1.82
CA GLY A 170 -5.11 -4.84 -2.58
C GLY A 170 -4.42 -5.86 -1.67
N HIS A 171 -3.73 -5.42 -0.61
CA HIS A 171 -3.13 -6.32 0.38
C HIS A 171 -4.17 -7.17 1.11
N PHE A 172 -5.29 -6.56 1.48
CA PHE A 172 -6.39 -7.26 2.15
C PHE A 172 -7.04 -8.30 1.22
N LEU A 173 -7.33 -7.94 -0.04
CA LEU A 173 -7.83 -8.85 -1.07
C LEU A 173 -6.86 -10.02 -1.29
N LEU A 174 -5.56 -9.74 -1.39
CA LEU A 174 -4.55 -10.77 -1.59
C LEU A 174 -4.49 -11.73 -0.40
N GLY A 175 -4.40 -11.22 0.83
CA GLY A 175 -4.31 -12.05 2.03
C GLY A 175 -5.55 -12.91 2.26
N LEU A 176 -6.73 -12.28 2.33
CA LEU A 176 -7.99 -12.98 2.56
C LEU A 176 -8.34 -13.91 1.39
N GLY A 177 -8.11 -13.45 0.16
CA GLY A 177 -8.39 -14.21 -1.05
C GLY A 177 -7.56 -15.48 -1.15
N VAL A 178 -6.24 -15.39 -0.90
CA VAL A 178 -5.36 -16.57 -0.89
C VAL A 178 -5.77 -17.54 0.22
N LEU A 179 -6.03 -17.03 1.43
CA LEU A 179 -6.51 -17.84 2.56
C LEU A 179 -7.75 -18.65 2.18
N MET A 180 -8.77 -18.00 1.61
CA MET A 180 -10.00 -18.69 1.22
C MET A 180 -9.82 -19.66 0.05
N SER A 181 -8.91 -19.36 -0.87
CA SER A 181 -8.57 -20.28 -1.97
C SER A 181 -7.96 -21.60 -1.50
N VAL A 182 -7.39 -21.62 -0.30
CA VAL A 182 -6.83 -22.82 0.35
C VAL A 182 -7.85 -23.46 1.30
N VAL A 183 -8.49 -22.67 2.15
CA VAL A 183 -9.46 -23.17 3.16
C VAL A 183 -10.69 -23.82 2.49
N GLY A 184 -11.21 -23.28 1.39
CA GLY A 184 -12.39 -23.83 0.72
C GLY A 184 -12.19 -25.28 0.22
N PRO A 185 -11.14 -25.57 -0.57
CA PRO A 185 -10.80 -26.92 -0.98
C PRO A 185 -10.45 -27.86 0.18
N LEU A 186 -9.71 -27.38 1.20
CA LEU A 186 -9.39 -28.18 2.39
C LEU A 186 -10.65 -28.57 3.18
N ASN A 187 -11.57 -27.63 3.39
CA ASN A 187 -12.87 -27.93 4.02
C ASN A 187 -13.66 -28.98 3.23
N THR A 188 -13.61 -28.91 1.90
CA THR A 188 -14.24 -29.93 1.05
C THR A 188 -13.55 -31.28 1.20
N TYR A 189 -12.23 -31.30 1.23
CA TYR A 189 -11.45 -32.53 1.43
C TYR A 189 -11.74 -33.19 2.78
N PHE A 190 -11.69 -32.44 3.88
CA PHE A 190 -11.95 -32.98 5.22
C PHE A 190 -13.36 -33.56 5.36
N ARG A 191 -14.36 -32.93 4.73
CA ARG A 191 -15.74 -33.42 4.78
C ARG A 191 -16.03 -34.60 3.85
N ALA A 192 -15.43 -34.62 2.66
CA ALA A 192 -15.78 -35.56 1.60
C ALA A 192 -14.72 -36.64 1.33
N GLY A 193 -13.55 -36.55 1.95
CA GLY A 193 -12.38 -37.40 1.70
C GLY A 193 -11.75 -37.23 0.32
N LYS A 194 -12.23 -36.28 -0.49
CA LYS A 194 -11.74 -36.02 -1.86
C LYS A 194 -12.12 -34.61 -2.33
N LEU A 195 -11.35 -34.08 -3.29
CA LEU A 195 -11.74 -32.88 -4.03
C LEU A 195 -12.62 -33.26 -5.23
N PHE A 196 -13.53 -32.35 -5.58
CA PHE A 196 -14.35 -32.47 -6.78
C PHE A 196 -13.78 -31.53 -7.86
N PRO A 197 -12.95 -32.02 -8.79
CA PRO A 197 -12.43 -31.20 -9.87
C PRO A 197 -13.58 -30.65 -10.72
N GLY A 198 -13.58 -29.34 -10.93
CA GLY A 198 -14.65 -28.68 -11.67
C GLY A 198 -14.36 -27.19 -11.90
N PRO A 199 -15.19 -26.51 -12.70
CA PRO A 199 -14.93 -25.14 -13.14
C PRO A 199 -14.68 -24.15 -11.99
N HIS A 200 -15.42 -24.26 -10.88
CA HIS A 200 -15.26 -23.39 -9.73
C HIS A 200 -13.87 -23.53 -9.08
N LEU A 201 -13.41 -24.78 -8.89
CA LEU A 201 -12.10 -25.07 -8.31
C LEU A 201 -10.96 -24.57 -9.21
N TYR A 202 -11.05 -24.83 -10.52
CA TYR A 202 -10.04 -24.39 -11.48
C TYR A 202 -10.01 -22.87 -11.65
N ALA A 203 -11.18 -22.22 -11.67
CA ALA A 203 -11.26 -20.77 -11.67
C ALA A 203 -10.68 -20.17 -10.39
N GLY A 204 -10.92 -20.78 -9.22
CA GLY A 204 -10.31 -20.38 -7.96
C GLY A 204 -8.78 -20.44 -8.00
N ALA A 205 -8.22 -21.54 -8.50
CA ALA A 205 -6.78 -21.68 -8.66
C ALA A 205 -6.20 -20.63 -9.63
N ALA A 206 -6.85 -20.40 -10.77
CA ALA A 206 -6.44 -19.40 -11.74
C ALA A 206 -6.48 -17.97 -11.16
N ILE A 207 -7.49 -17.63 -10.35
CA ILE A 207 -7.58 -16.35 -9.64
C ILE A 207 -6.40 -16.15 -8.70
N THR A 208 -6.05 -17.18 -7.91
CA THR A 208 -4.92 -17.12 -6.98
C THR A 208 -3.60 -16.86 -7.72
N VAL A 209 -3.35 -17.56 -8.83
CA VAL A 209 -2.17 -17.33 -9.67
C VAL A 209 -2.17 -15.90 -10.23
N THR A 210 -3.32 -15.45 -10.72
CA THR A 210 -3.45 -14.11 -11.33
C THR A 210 -3.22 -13.00 -10.29
N TRP A 211 -3.71 -13.15 -9.06
CA TRP A 211 -3.40 -12.24 -7.96
C TRP A 211 -1.91 -12.21 -7.63
N ALA A 212 -1.26 -13.36 -7.55
CA ALA A 212 0.18 -13.44 -7.26
C ALA A 212 1.01 -12.72 -8.35
N LEU A 213 0.70 -12.97 -9.63
CA LEU A 213 1.35 -12.30 -10.76
C LEU A 213 1.09 -10.79 -10.75
N ALA A 214 -0.15 -10.36 -10.50
CA ALA A 214 -0.49 -8.94 -10.41
C ALA A 214 0.26 -8.23 -9.27
N ALA A 215 0.36 -8.87 -8.10
CA ALA A 215 1.10 -8.35 -6.95
C ALA A 215 2.61 -8.25 -7.24
N ALA A 216 3.18 -9.23 -7.95
CA ALA A 216 4.60 -9.24 -8.33
C ALA A 216 5.00 -8.05 -9.25
N LEU A 217 4.05 -7.45 -9.97
CA LEU A 217 4.29 -6.29 -10.83
C LEU A 217 4.38 -4.96 -10.04
N VAL A 218 3.95 -4.93 -8.78
CA VAL A 218 3.87 -3.71 -7.96
C VAL A 218 5.21 -2.95 -7.85
N PRO A 219 6.36 -3.61 -7.61
CA PRO A 219 7.65 -2.91 -7.57
C PRO A 219 8.00 -2.23 -8.90
N ALA A 220 7.70 -2.86 -10.04
CA ALA A 220 8.00 -2.29 -11.35
C ALA A 220 7.09 -1.09 -11.68
N MET A 221 5.79 -1.21 -11.42
CA MET A 221 4.83 -0.13 -11.71
C MET A 221 4.99 1.11 -10.82
N THR A 222 5.43 0.93 -9.57
CA THR A 222 5.73 2.04 -8.66
C THR A 222 6.97 2.83 -9.09
N ARG A 223 7.88 2.19 -9.84
CA ARG A 223 9.07 2.82 -10.43
C ARG A 223 8.85 3.49 -11.80
N GLY A 224 7.61 3.62 -12.27
CA GLY A 224 7.35 4.32 -13.54
C GLY A 224 7.01 3.42 -14.72
N ASN A 225 7.17 2.09 -14.62
CA ASN A 225 7.00 1.20 -15.77
C ASN A 225 5.53 1.08 -16.20
N ASP A 226 5.18 1.60 -17.38
CA ASP A 226 3.82 1.56 -17.92
C ASP A 226 3.40 0.19 -18.45
N ALA A 227 4.32 -0.62 -18.97
CA ALA A 227 4.02 -2.00 -19.36
C ALA A 227 3.60 -2.83 -18.13
N ALA A 228 4.30 -2.67 -17.00
CA ALA A 228 3.93 -3.32 -15.74
C ALA A 228 2.56 -2.86 -15.22
N ARG A 229 2.22 -1.56 -15.37
CA ARG A 229 0.89 -1.04 -15.02
C ARG A 229 -0.20 -1.67 -15.89
N THR A 230 0.01 -1.71 -17.20
CA THR A 230 -0.95 -2.30 -18.15
C THR A 230 -1.11 -3.80 -17.91
N ALA A 231 -0.03 -4.53 -17.66
CA ALA A 231 -0.07 -5.94 -17.30
C ALA A 231 -0.83 -6.17 -15.99
N HIS A 232 -0.56 -5.37 -14.94
CA HIS A 232 -1.29 -5.46 -13.67
C HIS A 232 -2.79 -5.22 -13.87
N ILE A 233 -3.18 -4.21 -14.65
CA ILE A 233 -4.58 -3.93 -14.95
C ILE A 233 -5.21 -5.10 -15.72
N THR A 234 -4.53 -5.59 -16.76
CA THR A 234 -5.02 -6.69 -17.61
C THR A 234 -5.25 -7.96 -16.80
N LEU A 235 -4.28 -8.33 -15.95
CA LEU A 235 -4.41 -9.48 -15.05
C LEU A 235 -5.62 -9.31 -14.12
N ASN A 236 -5.84 -8.12 -13.55
CA ASN A 236 -6.99 -7.89 -12.67
C ASN A 236 -8.34 -7.84 -13.41
N VAL A 237 -8.38 -7.39 -14.67
CA VAL A 237 -9.59 -7.49 -15.50
C VAL A 237 -9.94 -8.95 -15.76
N VAL A 238 -8.94 -9.78 -16.11
CA VAL A 238 -9.11 -11.23 -16.25
C VAL A 238 -9.61 -11.84 -14.93
N ASN A 239 -9.02 -11.42 -13.80
CA ASN A 239 -9.41 -11.89 -12.48
C ASN A 239 -10.89 -11.58 -12.15
N ILE A 240 -11.35 -10.35 -12.41
CA ILE A 240 -12.77 -9.97 -12.26
C ILE A 240 -13.65 -10.83 -13.17
N GLY A 241 -13.22 -11.12 -14.40
CA GLY A 241 -13.93 -12.04 -15.31
C GLY A 241 -14.04 -13.46 -14.76
N LEU A 242 -12.95 -14.00 -14.18
CA LEU A 242 -12.94 -15.31 -13.53
C LEU A 242 -13.87 -15.35 -12.31
N PHE A 243 -13.89 -14.30 -11.49
CA PHE A 243 -14.86 -14.17 -10.40
C PHE A 243 -16.30 -14.18 -10.90
N ALA A 244 -16.59 -13.41 -11.95
CA ALA A 244 -17.93 -13.38 -12.54
C ALA A 244 -18.36 -14.77 -13.03
N TRP A 245 -17.44 -15.53 -13.64
CA TRP A 245 -17.70 -16.92 -14.03
C TRP A 245 -17.90 -17.87 -12.82
N GLN A 246 -17.30 -17.57 -11.68
CA GLN A 246 -17.54 -18.35 -10.46
C GLN A 246 -18.96 -18.20 -9.90
N ILE A 247 -19.71 -17.17 -10.27
CA ILE A 247 -21.08 -16.95 -9.78
C ILE A 247 -22.02 -18.12 -10.15
N PRO A 248 -22.23 -18.47 -11.43
CA PRO A 248 -23.12 -19.57 -11.79
C PRO A 248 -22.61 -20.93 -11.29
N THR A 249 -21.30 -21.16 -11.33
CA THR A 249 -20.70 -22.43 -10.89
C THR A 249 -20.76 -22.61 -9.36
N GLY A 250 -20.61 -21.51 -8.61
CA GLY A 250 -20.74 -21.47 -7.16
C GLY A 250 -22.19 -21.65 -6.70
N PHE A 251 -23.17 -21.13 -7.44
CA PHE A 251 -24.59 -21.32 -7.11
C PHE A 251 -25.00 -22.80 -7.15
N ALA A 252 -24.51 -23.56 -8.14
CA ALA A 252 -24.73 -25.01 -8.21
C ALA A 252 -24.13 -25.76 -7.00
N ILE A 253 -23.01 -25.29 -6.46
CA ILE A 253 -22.40 -25.85 -5.24
C ILE A 253 -23.23 -25.47 -4.01
N LEU A 254 -23.69 -24.22 -3.92
CA LEU A 254 -24.52 -23.73 -2.83
C LEU A 254 -25.80 -24.57 -2.69
N GLN A 255 -26.46 -24.90 -3.80
CA GLN A 255 -27.62 -25.79 -3.81
C GLN A 255 -27.30 -27.17 -3.21
N LYS A 256 -26.14 -27.75 -3.54
CA LYS A 256 -25.68 -29.02 -2.94
C LYS A 256 -25.41 -28.89 -1.45
N VAL A 257 -24.88 -27.75 -0.99
CA VAL A 257 -24.71 -27.49 0.46
C VAL A 257 -26.06 -27.52 1.16
N PHE A 258 -27.08 -26.85 0.62
CA PHE A 258 -28.43 -26.89 1.21
C PHE A 258 -29.05 -28.29 1.21
N GLN A 259 -28.76 -29.11 0.19
CA GLN A 259 -29.24 -30.49 0.10
C GLN A 259 -28.56 -31.46 1.08
N PHE A 260 -27.25 -31.32 1.30
CA PHE A 260 -26.44 -32.35 2.00
C PHE A 260 -25.91 -31.95 3.37
N THR A 261 -26.07 -30.70 3.80
CA THR A 261 -25.63 -30.25 5.13
C THR A 261 -26.84 -29.91 5.98
N THR A 262 -26.77 -30.16 7.27
CA THR A 262 -27.70 -29.62 8.26
C THR A 262 -27.05 -28.45 8.98
N TRP A 263 -27.86 -27.56 9.55
CA TRP A 263 -27.35 -26.65 10.57
C TRP A 263 -26.88 -27.51 11.76
N PRO A 264 -25.76 -27.15 12.42
CA PRO A 264 -25.52 -27.61 13.78
C PRO A 264 -26.62 -27.08 14.72
#